data_AF-A0A2S2N9X5-F1
#
_entry.id   AF-A0A2S2N9X5-F1
#
_cell.length_a   1.000
_cell.length_b   1.000
_cell.length_c   1.000
_cell.angle_alpha   90.00
_cell.angle_beta   90.00
_cell.angle_gamma   90.00
#
_symmetry.space_group_name_H-M   'P 1'
#
loop_
_entity.id
_entity.type
_entity.pdbx_description
1 polymer ?
#
loop_
_entity_poly.entity_id
_entity_poly.type
_entity_poly.pdbx_seq_one_letter_code
_entity_poly.pdbx_strand_id
1 'polypeptide(L)'
;DAGNSREIPLNVIMELNQVTNVSELFIKFMPDTNMNDAQKLYTTIGFQNRNAYSTEIKTTLIPKAASCSVELQTICLKDTDDLSSYYYPMCTRVNRCGGCCGHDLLACRPTTIEILNFEVIVLQYKGSLELGKFEFKGLKSMSIDQHLNCKCDCIIEKENCTPLQVYNPNECSCMCTNEEDRHECHDEYGLKLWNSTACSCRSL
;
A
#
# COMPACT_ATOMS: atom_id res chain seq x y z
N ASP A 1 -19.11 -2.91 -23.97
CA ASP A 1 -18.69 -4.25 -23.53
C ASP A 1 -18.92 -4.46 -22.06
N ALA A 2 -19.99 -5.18 -21.71
CA ALA A 2 -20.18 -5.77 -20.40
C ALA A 2 -19.70 -7.22 -20.45
N GLY A 3 -18.68 -7.55 -19.67
CA GLY A 3 -18.25 -8.94 -19.44
C GLY A 3 -17.02 -9.37 -20.22
N ASN A 4 -15.82 -9.12 -19.65
CA ASN A 4 -14.80 -10.15 -19.39
C ASN A 4 -13.58 -9.53 -18.67
N SER A 5 -13.77 -8.85 -17.52
CA SER A 5 -12.59 -8.58 -16.70
C SER A 5 -12.23 -9.88 -15.98
N ARG A 6 -11.01 -10.39 -16.21
CA ARG A 6 -10.43 -11.47 -15.39
C ARG A 6 -9.99 -10.96 -14.02
N GLU A 7 -10.53 -9.83 -13.60
CA GLU A 7 -10.18 -9.14 -12.37
C GLU A 7 -10.96 -9.76 -11.22
N ILE A 8 -10.33 -9.83 -10.05
CA ILE A 8 -10.98 -10.35 -8.86
C ILE A 8 -11.96 -9.26 -8.38
N PRO A 9 -13.26 -9.56 -8.23
CA PRO A 9 -14.22 -8.59 -7.70
C PRO A 9 -13.83 -8.09 -6.31
N LEU A 10 -14.12 -6.82 -5.99
CA LEU A 10 -13.70 -6.21 -4.71
C LEU A 10 -14.23 -6.97 -3.49
N ASN A 11 -15.46 -7.48 -3.53
CA ASN A 11 -16.01 -8.27 -2.42
C ASN A 11 -15.20 -9.54 -2.17
N VAL A 12 -14.74 -10.21 -3.23
CA VAL A 12 -13.88 -11.40 -3.14
C VAL A 12 -12.50 -11.01 -2.59
N ILE A 13 -11.94 -9.87 -3.01
CA ILE A 13 -10.69 -9.33 -2.45
C ILE A 13 -10.82 -9.06 -0.94
N MET A 14 -11.92 -8.43 -0.53
CA MET A 14 -12.18 -8.14 0.89
C MET A 14 -12.27 -9.42 1.72
N GLU A 15 -12.86 -10.48 1.16
CA GLU A 15 -12.90 -11.78 1.80
C GLU A 15 -11.53 -12.48 1.86
N LEU A 16 -10.68 -12.31 0.84
CA LEU A 16 -9.31 -12.84 0.83
C LEU A 16 -8.46 -12.23 1.95
N ASN A 17 -8.68 -10.96 2.31
CA ASN A 17 -7.99 -10.30 3.43
C ASN A 17 -8.30 -10.90 4.81
N GLN A 18 -9.39 -11.65 4.93
CA GLN A 18 -9.79 -12.30 6.18
C GLN A 18 -9.10 -13.66 6.37
N VAL A 19 -8.47 -14.20 5.32
CA VAL A 19 -7.82 -15.50 5.36
C VAL A 19 -6.52 -15.43 6.16
N THR A 20 -6.40 -16.30 7.14
CA THR A 20 -5.26 -16.31 8.08
C THR A 20 -4.21 -17.39 7.77
N ASN A 21 -4.60 -18.43 7.03
CA ASN A 21 -3.76 -19.58 6.74
C ASN A 21 -4.15 -20.28 5.42
N VAL A 22 -3.26 -21.14 4.93
CA VAL A 22 -3.43 -21.83 3.64
C VAL A 22 -4.65 -22.75 3.63
N SER A 23 -4.94 -23.45 4.72
CA SER A 23 -6.11 -24.35 4.78
C SER A 23 -7.42 -23.58 4.60
N GLU A 24 -7.55 -22.43 5.26
CA GLU A 24 -8.71 -21.54 5.11
C GLU A 24 -8.85 -21.02 3.68
N LEU A 25 -7.73 -20.66 3.02
CA LEU A 25 -7.72 -20.24 1.62
C LEU A 25 -8.32 -21.32 0.70
N PHE A 26 -7.86 -22.57 0.85
CA PHE A 26 -8.33 -23.68 0.03
C PHE A 26 -9.81 -23.99 0.30
N ILE A 27 -10.21 -24.08 1.57
CA ILE A 27 -11.59 -24.39 1.94
C ILE A 27 -12.57 -23.34 1.37
N LYS A 28 -12.20 -22.06 1.43
CA LYS A 28 -13.10 -20.97 1.06
C LYS A 28 -13.13 -20.68 -0.44
N PHE A 29 -11.97 -20.68 -1.10
CA PHE A 29 -11.85 -20.21 -2.49
C PHE A 29 -11.54 -21.33 -3.49
N MET A 30 -11.14 -22.51 -3.02
CA MET A 30 -10.80 -23.66 -3.87
C MET A 30 -11.31 -24.98 -3.26
N PRO A 31 -12.61 -25.10 -2.93
CA PRO A 31 -13.15 -26.23 -2.16
C PRO A 31 -12.99 -27.58 -2.89
N ASP A 32 -12.98 -27.56 -4.21
CA ASP A 32 -12.82 -28.75 -5.05
C ASP A 32 -11.35 -29.15 -5.26
N THR A 33 -10.40 -28.33 -4.83
CA THR A 33 -8.96 -28.58 -4.99
C THR A 33 -8.41 -29.36 -3.80
N ASN A 34 -7.86 -30.54 -4.06
CA ASN A 34 -7.15 -31.29 -3.04
C ASN A 34 -5.81 -30.60 -2.69
N MET A 35 -5.70 -30.06 -1.48
CA MET A 35 -4.52 -29.34 -1.00
C MET A 35 -3.23 -30.18 -1.08
N ASN A 36 -3.30 -31.49 -0.81
CA ASN A 36 -2.14 -32.38 -0.85
C ASN A 36 -1.63 -32.58 -2.28
N ASP A 37 -2.54 -32.64 -3.26
CA ASP A 37 -2.16 -32.80 -4.68
C ASP A 37 -1.64 -31.48 -5.25
N ALA A 38 -2.24 -30.35 -4.87
CA ALA A 38 -1.73 -29.02 -5.21
C ALA A 38 -0.30 -28.82 -4.67
N GLN A 39 -0.02 -29.25 -3.43
CA GLN A 39 1.30 -29.14 -2.83
C GLN A 39 2.39 -29.91 -3.60
N LYS A 40 2.04 -31.03 -4.25
CA LYS A 40 2.97 -31.79 -5.10
C LYS A 40 3.36 -31.02 -6.37
N LEU A 41 2.44 -30.27 -6.99
CA LEU A 41 2.73 -29.47 -8.18
C LEU A 41 3.80 -28.39 -7.93
N TYR A 42 3.82 -27.77 -6.74
CA TYR A 42 4.78 -26.72 -6.41
C TYR A 42 6.23 -27.22 -6.33
N THR A 43 6.45 -28.50 -6.01
CA THR A 43 7.81 -29.06 -5.94
C THR A 43 8.51 -29.18 -7.30
N THR A 44 7.77 -29.12 -8.41
CA THR A 44 8.31 -29.32 -9.77
C THR A 44 8.70 -28.00 -10.47
N ILE A 45 8.19 -26.85 -10.02
CA ILE A 45 8.38 -25.54 -10.67
C ILE A 45 9.55 -24.73 -10.07
N GLY A 46 10.14 -25.20 -8.97
CA GLY A 46 11.41 -24.65 -8.49
C GLY A 46 12.53 -24.92 -9.50
N PHE A 47 13.31 -23.90 -9.87
CA PHE A 47 14.50 -24.00 -10.72
C PHE A 47 15.46 -25.11 -10.23
N GLN A 48 15.25 -26.35 -10.67
CA GLN A 48 16.19 -27.42 -10.41
C GLN A 48 17.27 -27.38 -11.49
N ASN A 49 18.37 -26.72 -11.13
CA ASN A 49 19.64 -26.85 -11.82
C ASN A 49 20.03 -28.34 -11.73
N ARG A 50 19.91 -29.09 -12.85
CA ARG A 50 20.05 -30.57 -12.87
C ARG A 50 21.45 -31.10 -12.52
N ASN A 51 22.40 -30.24 -12.18
CA ASN A 51 23.77 -30.61 -11.86
C ASN A 51 24.24 -29.96 -10.55
N ALA A 52 23.76 -30.43 -9.40
CA ALA A 52 24.40 -30.15 -8.11
C ALA A 52 24.21 -31.33 -7.16
N TYR A 53 25.22 -32.21 -7.12
CA TYR A 53 25.47 -33.06 -5.97
C TYR A 53 25.98 -32.15 -4.85
N SER A 54 25.08 -31.71 -3.97
CA SER A 54 25.47 -31.15 -2.67
C SER A 54 24.35 -31.32 -1.65
N THR A 55 24.66 -32.19 -0.69
CA THR A 55 24.11 -32.30 0.65
C THR A 55 23.82 -30.93 1.26
N GLU A 56 22.54 -30.58 1.41
CA GLU A 56 21.94 -29.69 2.43
C GLU A 56 20.48 -29.45 2.03
N ILE A 57 19.55 -30.25 2.55
CA ILE A 57 18.12 -29.95 2.45
C ILE A 57 17.88 -28.72 3.33
N LYS A 58 18.07 -27.53 2.77
CA LYS A 58 17.65 -26.28 3.42
C LYS A 58 16.13 -26.34 3.51
N THR A 59 15.60 -26.55 4.72
CA THR A 59 14.16 -26.60 4.96
C THR A 59 13.54 -25.29 4.49
N THR A 60 12.66 -25.37 3.48
CA THR A 60 11.92 -24.21 3.00
C THR A 60 11.06 -23.67 4.14
N LEU A 61 11.25 -22.40 4.51
CA LEU A 61 10.43 -21.73 5.51
C LEU A 61 9.11 -21.30 4.86
N ILE A 62 7.99 -21.59 5.54
CA ILE A 62 6.67 -21.11 5.12
C ILE A 62 6.56 -19.64 5.58
N PRO A 63 6.30 -18.69 4.68
CA PRO A 63 6.16 -17.29 5.07
C PRO A 63 4.92 -17.11 5.95
N LYS A 64 5.07 -16.34 7.02
CA LYS A 64 3.94 -15.84 7.80
C LYS A 64 3.42 -14.57 7.13
N ALA A 65 2.11 -14.50 6.89
CA ALA A 65 1.50 -13.29 6.35
C ALA A 65 1.69 -12.11 7.32
N ALA A 66 2.14 -10.98 6.78
CA ALA A 66 2.14 -9.71 7.49
C ALA A 66 0.79 -9.02 7.24
N SER A 67 -0.24 -9.43 7.96
CA SER A 67 -1.59 -8.88 7.80
C SER A 67 -1.65 -7.41 8.23
N CYS A 68 -2.56 -6.64 7.62
CA CYS A 68 -2.78 -5.24 7.97
C CYS A 68 -3.09 -5.07 9.46
N SER A 69 -2.17 -4.42 10.18
CA SER A 69 -2.27 -4.23 11.63
C SER A 69 -1.45 -3.02 12.09
N VAL A 70 -1.61 -2.67 13.37
CA VAL A 70 -0.81 -1.61 13.99
C VAL A 70 0.57 -2.15 14.34
N GLU A 71 1.60 -1.49 13.84
CA GLU A 71 3.00 -1.84 14.05
C GLU A 71 3.80 -0.63 14.53
N LEU A 72 4.83 -0.88 15.33
CA LEU A 72 5.72 0.16 15.82
C LEU A 72 6.71 0.55 14.72
N GLN A 73 6.56 1.73 14.14
CA GLN A 73 7.40 2.22 13.04
C GLN A 73 8.27 3.39 13.49
N THR A 74 9.47 3.48 12.89
CA THR A 74 10.39 4.59 13.13
C THR A 74 10.02 5.76 12.23
N ILE A 75 9.85 6.95 12.80
CA ILE A 75 9.54 8.19 12.07
C ILE A 75 10.62 9.24 12.29
N CYS A 76 10.89 10.06 11.27
CA CYS A 76 11.78 11.21 11.39
C CYS A 76 11.06 12.37 12.07
N LEU A 77 11.75 13.05 12.99
CA LEU A 77 11.25 14.24 13.69
C LEU A 77 11.74 15.55 13.08
N LYS A 78 12.70 15.49 12.16
CA LYS A 78 13.18 16.66 11.43
C LYS A 78 12.24 16.95 10.26
N ASP A 79 11.65 18.14 10.26
CA ASP A 79 10.67 18.63 9.29
C ASP A 79 11.22 19.74 8.37
N THR A 80 12.54 19.90 8.33
CA THR A 80 13.23 20.92 7.53
C THR A 80 14.39 20.30 6.77
N ASP A 81 14.67 20.81 5.58
CA ASP A 81 15.80 20.40 4.75
C ASP A 81 17.11 21.11 5.13
N ASP A 82 17.10 22.03 6.12
CA ASP A 82 18.32 22.70 6.57
C ASP A 82 19.33 21.69 7.14
N LEU A 83 20.38 21.42 6.37
CA LEU A 83 21.46 20.50 6.71
C LEU A 83 22.26 20.94 7.94
N SER A 84 22.25 22.23 8.28
CA SER A 84 22.93 22.74 9.47
C SER A 84 22.07 22.64 10.74
N SER A 85 20.80 22.24 10.64
CA SER A 85 19.95 21.95 11.80
C SER A 85 20.05 20.49 12.25
N TYR A 86 20.16 20.28 13.56
CA TYR A 86 20.20 18.97 14.20
C TYR A 86 19.07 18.87 15.24
N TYR A 87 18.28 17.81 15.14
CA TYR A 87 17.15 17.53 16.03
C TYR A 87 17.55 16.40 16.97
N TYR A 88 17.30 16.56 18.28
CA TYR A 88 17.52 15.51 19.26
C TYR A 88 16.22 15.15 20.02
N PRO A 89 15.80 13.87 19.99
CA PRO A 89 16.28 12.82 19.08
C PRO A 89 15.89 13.12 17.61
N MET A 90 16.62 12.54 16.65
CA MET A 90 16.32 12.70 15.22
C MET A 90 15.08 11.92 14.76
N CYS A 91 14.82 10.80 15.42
CA CYS A 91 13.70 9.92 15.12
C CYS A 91 13.12 9.35 16.41
N THR A 92 11.85 8.96 16.34
CA THR A 92 11.17 8.25 17.43
C THR A 92 10.36 7.10 16.84
N ARG A 93 9.73 6.30 17.70
CA ARG A 93 8.83 5.25 17.28
C ARG A 93 7.39 5.60 17.64
N VAL A 94 6.49 5.43 16.70
CA VAL A 94 5.04 5.60 16.90
C VAL A 94 4.30 4.45 16.25
N ASN A 95 3.10 4.17 16.76
CA ASN A 95 2.24 3.17 16.15
C ASN A 95 1.74 3.68 14.80
N ARG A 96 1.94 2.89 13.74
CA ARG A 96 1.48 3.14 12.38
C ARG A 96 0.86 1.88 11.81
N CYS A 97 0.04 2.07 10.78
CA CYS A 97 -0.52 0.94 10.05
C CYS A 97 0.58 0.37 9.14
N GLY A 98 0.74 -0.95 9.21
CA GLY A 98 1.72 -1.71 8.46
C GLY A 98 1.14 -3.05 8.03
N GLY A 99 1.93 -3.79 7.26
CA GLY A 99 1.49 -5.04 6.64
C GLY A 99 0.86 -4.86 5.26
N CYS A 100 0.37 -5.98 4.72
CA CYS A 100 -0.10 -6.12 3.37
C CYS A 100 -1.63 -6.32 3.32
N CYS A 101 -2.21 -5.87 2.22
CA CYS A 101 -3.56 -6.23 1.80
C CYS A 101 -3.46 -7.15 0.56
N GLY A 102 -4.46 -8.00 0.35
CA GLY A 102 -4.48 -9.08 -0.62
C GLY A 102 -4.73 -8.64 -2.07
N HIS A 103 -4.72 -7.33 -2.37
CA HIS A 103 -4.84 -6.81 -3.72
C HIS A 103 -4.34 -5.37 -3.81
N ASP A 104 -3.84 -4.99 -4.98
CA ASP A 104 -3.29 -3.65 -5.30
C ASP A 104 -4.35 -2.53 -5.31
N LEU A 105 -5.63 -2.84 -5.12
CA LEU A 105 -6.69 -1.82 -4.96
C LEU A 105 -6.76 -1.30 -3.51
N LEU A 106 -6.13 -2.02 -2.57
CA LEU A 106 -6.25 -1.79 -1.14
C LEU A 106 -4.90 -1.45 -0.51
N ALA A 107 -4.93 -0.57 0.48
CA ALA A 107 -3.81 -0.28 1.35
C ALA A 107 -4.20 -0.49 2.82
N CYS A 108 -3.21 -0.74 3.67
CA CYS A 108 -3.43 -0.81 5.11
C CYS A 108 -3.54 0.62 5.67
N ARG A 109 -4.78 1.07 5.93
CA ARG A 109 -5.09 2.45 6.31
C ARG A 109 -5.56 2.54 7.76
N PRO A 110 -5.28 3.66 8.46
CA PRO A 110 -5.78 3.88 9.80
C PRO A 110 -7.29 4.12 9.81
N THR A 111 -7.98 3.53 10.78
CA THR A 111 -9.40 3.82 11.06
C THR A 111 -9.57 4.76 12.25
N THR A 112 -8.54 4.88 13.08
CA THR A 112 -8.54 5.74 14.26
C THR A 112 -7.15 6.30 14.46
N ILE A 113 -7.06 7.61 14.62
CA ILE A 113 -5.81 8.36 14.79
C ILE A 113 -5.85 9.14 16.10
N GLU A 114 -4.74 9.12 16.82
CA GLU A 114 -4.45 9.94 17.99
C GLU A 114 -3.27 10.86 17.67
N ILE A 115 -3.34 12.13 18.08
CA ILE A 115 -2.25 13.08 17.87
C ILE A 115 -1.35 13.08 19.10
N LEU A 116 -0.09 12.68 18.92
CA LEU A 116 0.95 12.80 19.93
C LEU A 116 1.69 14.13 19.76
N ASN A 117 1.96 14.82 20.87
CA ASN A 117 2.76 16.03 20.87
C ASN A 117 4.12 15.72 21.50
N PHE A 118 5.18 15.76 20.68
CA PHE A 118 6.56 15.61 21.13
C PHE A 118 7.21 16.97 21.28
N GLU A 119 8.22 17.03 22.15
CA GLU A 119 9.13 18.17 22.26
C GLU A 119 10.53 17.72 21.85
N VAL A 120 11.13 18.40 20.88
CA VAL A 120 12.45 18.07 20.33
C VAL A 120 13.41 19.23 20.54
N ILE A 121 14.66 18.90 20.85
CA ILE A 121 15.73 19.90 20.94
C ILE A 121 16.24 20.22 19.55
N VAL A 122 16.27 21.50 19.19
CA VAL A 122 16.83 21.97 17.93
C VAL A 122 18.16 22.65 18.18
N LEU A 123 19.20 22.17 17.49
CA LEU A 123 20.55 22.72 17.48
C LEU A 123 20.90 23.20 16.08
N GLN A 124 21.73 24.24 15.98
CA GLN A 124 22.25 24.76 14.71
C GLN A 124 23.76 24.65 14.69
N TYR A 125 24.31 24.05 13.64
CA TYR A 125 25.74 24.02 13.40
C TYR A 125 26.23 25.38 12.87
N LYS A 126 27.19 25.98 13.56
CA LYS A 126 27.83 27.25 13.16
C LYS A 126 29.16 26.94 12.49
N GLY A 127 29.17 26.88 11.16
CA GLY A 127 30.38 26.61 10.39
C GLY A 127 31.51 27.65 10.56
N SER A 128 32.73 27.16 10.31
CA SER A 128 34.03 27.80 9.98
C SER A 128 34.65 28.95 10.80
N LEU A 129 33.96 29.66 11.70
CA LEU A 129 34.61 30.67 12.56
C LEU A 129 34.65 30.31 14.05
N GLU A 130 33.76 29.44 14.50
CA GLU A 130 33.64 29.03 15.91
C GLU A 130 33.73 27.50 16.06
N LEU A 131 34.95 26.94 15.94
CA LEU A 131 35.35 25.62 16.47
C LEU A 131 34.25 24.52 16.46
N GLY A 132 33.58 24.28 15.33
CA GLY A 132 32.64 23.15 15.16
C GLY A 132 31.53 23.05 16.21
N LYS A 133 31.08 24.17 16.78
CA LYS A 133 30.08 24.17 17.86
C LYS A 133 28.65 24.17 17.32
N PHE A 134 27.76 23.58 18.12
CA PHE A 134 26.32 23.71 17.98
C PHE A 134 25.80 24.85 18.86
N GLU A 135 24.93 25.68 18.29
CA GLU A 135 24.12 26.66 19.02
C GLU A 135 22.75 26.03 19.34
N PHE A 136 22.32 26.08 20.60
CA PHE A 136 20.96 25.71 20.97
C PHE A 136 19.97 26.73 20.41
N LYS A 137 19.01 26.27 19.60
CA LYS A 137 17.98 27.12 18.99
C LYS A 137 16.67 27.13 19.76
N GLY A 138 16.39 26.07 20.50
CA GLY A 138 15.17 25.99 21.29
C GLY A 138 14.60 24.58 21.38
N LEU A 139 13.47 24.50 22.06
CA LEU A 139 12.57 23.36 22.05
C LEU A 139 11.49 23.59 21.00
N LYS A 140 11.20 22.58 20.19
CA LYS A 140 10.17 22.62 19.16
C LYS A 140 9.11 21.59 19.47
N SER A 141 7.85 21.99 19.46
CA SER A 141 6.72 21.08 19.58
C SER A 141 6.38 20.50 18.21
N MET A 142 6.22 19.18 18.15
CA MET A 142 5.94 18.40 16.95
C MET A 142 4.67 17.59 17.17
N SER A 143 3.64 17.79 16.35
CA SER A 143 2.43 16.97 16.36
C SER A 143 2.58 15.81 15.36
N ILE A 144 2.48 14.58 15.85
CA ILE A 144 2.67 13.36 15.07
C ILE A 144 1.46 12.45 15.25
N ASP A 145 0.93 11.98 14.12
CA ASP A 145 -0.16 11.01 14.10
C ASP A 145 0.31 9.62 14.56
N GLN A 146 -0.40 9.09 15.54
CA GLN A 146 -0.35 7.71 16.02
C GLN A 146 -1.61 6.98 15.57
N HIS A 147 -1.45 5.82 14.93
CA HIS A 147 -2.57 4.99 14.51
C HIS A 147 -2.95 4.02 15.63
N LEU A 148 -4.24 3.97 15.97
CA LEU A 148 -4.77 3.09 17.01
C LEU A 148 -5.40 1.81 16.45
N ASN A 149 -5.93 1.87 15.23
CA ASN A 149 -6.58 0.76 14.54
C ASN A 149 -6.33 0.86 13.03
N CYS A 150 -6.28 -0.29 12.35
CA CYS A 150 -6.02 -0.38 10.92
C CYS A 150 -7.02 -1.31 10.23
N LYS A 151 -7.28 -1.06 8.94
CA LYS A 151 -7.99 -1.99 8.06
C LYS A 151 -7.44 -1.90 6.64
N CYS A 152 -7.65 -2.96 5.86
CA CYS A 152 -7.50 -2.87 4.41
C CYS A 152 -8.65 -2.05 3.85
N ASP A 153 -8.32 -0.95 3.18
CA ASP A 153 -9.29 -0.05 2.57
C ASP A 153 -8.79 0.45 1.22
N CYS A 154 -9.70 0.99 0.41
CA CYS A 154 -9.38 1.49 -0.93
C CYS A 154 -8.23 2.50 -0.89
N ILE A 155 -7.30 2.36 -1.85
CA ILE A 155 -6.24 3.36 -2.06
C ILE A 155 -6.86 4.66 -2.57
N ILE A 156 -7.79 4.54 -3.51
CA ILE A 156 -8.55 5.65 -4.07
C ILE A 156 -9.71 5.97 -3.13
N GLU A 157 -9.80 7.24 -2.73
CA GLU A 157 -10.90 7.82 -1.97
C GLU A 157 -11.72 8.75 -2.86
N LYS A 158 -12.86 9.20 -2.34
CA LYS A 158 -13.77 10.10 -3.05
C LYS A 158 -13.08 11.40 -3.48
N GLU A 159 -12.17 11.89 -2.67
CA GLU A 159 -11.41 13.12 -2.89
C GLU A 159 -10.38 12.99 -4.03
N ASN A 160 -10.05 11.76 -4.44
CA ASN A 160 -9.19 11.51 -5.58
C ASN A 160 -9.93 11.56 -6.92
N CYS A 161 -11.27 11.55 -6.91
CA CYS A 161 -12.05 11.63 -8.14
C CYS A 161 -12.12 13.06 -8.67
N THR A 162 -12.04 13.21 -9.98
CA THR A 162 -12.23 14.50 -10.66
C THR A 162 -13.70 14.94 -10.64
N PRO A 163 -14.03 16.22 -10.92
CA PRO A 163 -15.42 16.68 -10.96
C PRO A 163 -16.33 15.97 -11.98
N LEU A 164 -15.76 15.29 -12.98
CA LEU A 164 -16.48 14.50 -13.99
C LEU A 164 -16.63 13.02 -13.59
N GLN A 165 -16.22 12.68 -12.37
CA GLN A 165 -16.22 11.32 -11.85
C GLN A 165 -17.03 11.21 -10.56
N VAL A 166 -17.58 10.03 -10.34
CA VAL A 166 -18.22 9.63 -9.09
C VAL A 166 -17.48 8.43 -8.53
N TYR A 167 -17.16 8.50 -7.25
CA TYR A 167 -16.51 7.40 -6.54
C TYR A 167 -17.46 6.21 -6.38
N ASN A 168 -17.02 5.03 -6.83
CA ASN A 168 -17.69 3.77 -6.61
C ASN A 168 -16.99 2.99 -5.49
N PRO A 169 -17.56 2.93 -4.27
CA PRO A 169 -16.97 2.22 -3.15
C PRO A 169 -16.94 0.70 -3.35
N ASN A 170 -17.78 0.15 -4.24
CA ASN A 170 -17.84 -1.28 -4.50
C ASN A 170 -16.75 -1.76 -5.48
N GLU A 171 -16.02 -0.83 -6.10
CA GLU A 171 -14.95 -1.13 -7.04
C GLU A 171 -13.63 -0.45 -6.68
N CYS A 172 -13.60 0.33 -5.58
CA CYS A 172 -12.46 1.18 -5.21
C CYS A 172 -12.00 2.07 -6.38
N SER A 173 -12.93 2.58 -7.19
CA SER A 173 -12.63 3.25 -8.46
C SER A 173 -13.42 4.56 -8.62
N CYS A 174 -12.89 5.46 -9.44
CA CYS A 174 -13.62 6.65 -9.89
C CYS A 174 -14.24 6.35 -11.26
N MET A 175 -15.57 6.44 -11.36
CA MET A 175 -16.31 6.17 -12.59
C MET A 175 -16.72 7.47 -13.28
N CYS A 176 -16.56 7.54 -14.60
CA CYS A 176 -17.00 8.70 -15.37
C CYS A 176 -18.53 8.82 -15.37
N THR A 177 -19.05 10.05 -15.34
CA THR A 177 -20.50 10.28 -15.42
C THR A 177 -21.00 10.48 -16.85
N ASN A 178 -20.11 10.81 -17.78
CA ASN A 178 -20.41 11.11 -19.19
C ASN A 178 -20.26 9.87 -20.08
N GLU A 179 -21.07 8.84 -19.83
CA GLU A 179 -21.05 7.61 -20.64
C GLU A 179 -21.49 7.84 -22.11
N GLU A 180 -22.30 8.88 -22.38
CA GLU A 180 -22.67 9.25 -23.75
C GLU A 180 -21.47 9.72 -24.57
N ASP A 181 -20.67 10.66 -24.05
CA ASP A 181 -19.40 11.10 -24.66
C ASP A 181 -18.44 9.93 -24.91
N ARG A 182 -18.44 8.96 -23.99
CA ARG A 182 -17.61 7.75 -24.11
C ARG A 182 -18.09 6.88 -25.26
N HIS A 183 -19.40 6.67 -25.39
CA HIS A 183 -19.96 5.90 -26.51
C HIS A 183 -19.65 6.57 -27.85
N GLU A 184 -19.89 7.88 -27.96
CA GLU A 184 -19.54 8.65 -29.18
C GLU A 184 -18.05 8.57 -29.51
N CYS A 185 -17.18 8.59 -28.50
CA CYS A 185 -15.73 8.43 -28.68
C CYS A 185 -15.35 7.08 -29.32
N HIS A 186 -16.08 6.01 -28.98
CA HIS A 186 -15.83 4.68 -29.50
C HIS A 186 -16.41 4.45 -30.90
N ASP A 187 -17.43 5.22 -31.29
CA ASP A 187 -18.04 5.14 -32.62
C ASP A 187 -17.11 5.66 -33.72
N GLU A 188 -16.13 6.50 -33.39
CA GLU A 188 -15.09 6.99 -34.31
C GLU A 188 -13.90 6.02 -34.45
N TYR A 189 -14.21 4.78 -34.88
CA TYR A 189 -13.30 3.64 -35.07
C TYR A 189 -11.85 4.01 -35.40
N GLY A 190 -10.99 3.99 -34.37
CA GLY A 190 -9.53 4.05 -34.51
C GLY A 190 -8.88 5.43 -34.62
N LEU A 191 -9.65 6.52 -34.54
CA LEU A 191 -9.11 7.89 -34.54
C LEU A 191 -9.07 8.54 -33.16
N LYS A 192 -9.89 8.04 -32.24
CA LYS A 192 -10.00 8.55 -30.88
C LYS A 192 -9.91 7.44 -29.84
N LEU A 193 -9.36 7.78 -28.68
CA LEU A 193 -9.18 6.91 -27.54
C LEU A 193 -9.80 7.56 -26.30
N TRP A 194 -10.67 6.82 -25.63
CA TRP A 194 -11.25 7.25 -24.36
C TRP A 194 -10.21 7.23 -23.24
N ASN A 195 -10.04 8.35 -22.54
CA ASN A 195 -9.23 8.44 -21.33
C ASN A 195 -10.15 8.35 -20.10
N SER A 196 -10.14 7.21 -19.41
CA SER A 196 -10.97 6.97 -18.22
C SER A 196 -10.55 7.79 -17.00
N THR A 197 -9.29 8.23 -16.92
CA THR A 197 -8.80 9.08 -15.83
C THR A 197 -9.30 10.52 -15.96
N ALA A 198 -9.39 11.01 -17.19
CA ALA A 198 -9.81 12.38 -17.49
C ALA A 198 -11.25 12.48 -18.01
N CYS A 199 -11.97 11.36 -18.10
CA CYS A 199 -13.33 11.26 -18.66
C CYS A 199 -13.52 12.04 -19.95
N SER A 200 -12.56 11.89 -20.86
CA SER A 200 -12.52 12.64 -22.12
C SER A 200 -11.99 11.79 -23.26
N CYS A 201 -12.51 12.09 -24.44
CA CYS A 201 -12.08 11.49 -25.69
C CYS A 201 -10.85 12.25 -26.21
N ARG A 202 -9.75 11.54 -26.46
CA ARG A 202 -8.52 12.12 -27.02
C ARG A 202 -8.28 11.56 -28.41
N SER A 203 -7.92 12.43 -29.36
CA SER A 203 -7.39 11.96 -30.65
C SER A 203 -6.03 11.30 -30.45
N LEU A 204 -5.77 10.25 -31.21
CA LEU A 204 -4.46 9.58 -31.26
C LEU A 204 -3.38 10.48 -31.88
#